data_AF-A0A7X7ZR55-F1
#
_entry.id   AF-A0A7X7ZR55-F1
#
_cell.length_a   1.000
_cell.length_b   1.000
_cell.length_c   1.000
_cell.angle_alpha   90.00
_cell.angle_beta   90.00
_cell.angle_gamma   90.00
#
_symmetry.space_group_name_H-M   'P 1'
#
loop_
_entity.id
_entity.type
_entity.pdbx_description
1 polymer ?
#
loop_
_entity_poly.entity_id
_entity_poly.type
_entity_poly.pdbx_seq_one_letter_code
_entity_poly.pdbx_strand_id
1 'polypeptide(L)'
;MDEGQDFAGYDYDLLLALMGSCKNMTIVGDPRQQTYRTNNGQINSGYSNVFEFFDQRSSFPIDTTSLSVSYRCSNDIISLANKLFPELPKVVATKESDDISGGQVLKVKRSDFETWVQSRNSTPTILRYDKRTNVPDGYRVMNMGESKGLTLGDVAIIPTSDMRKWITGKPVNLSNGARAKLYVAITRASGDLIFLL
;
A
#
# COMPACT_ATOMS: atom_id res chain seq x y z
N MET A 1 15.83 -10.81 2.60
CA MET A 1 14.57 -11.12 1.87
C MET A 1 13.68 -9.91 1.99
N ASP A 2 13.08 -9.47 0.89
CA ASP A 2 12.16 -8.33 0.84
C ASP A 2 10.72 -8.81 0.58
N GLU A 3 9.74 -7.95 0.83
CA GLU A 3 8.30 -8.20 0.68
C GLU A 3 7.80 -9.44 1.45
N GLY A 4 8.34 -9.62 2.66
CA GLY A 4 8.09 -10.80 3.50
C GLY A 4 6.60 -11.11 3.77
N GLN A 5 5.74 -10.10 3.75
CA GLN A 5 4.30 -10.25 3.94
C GLN A 5 3.59 -11.04 2.83
N ASP A 6 4.19 -11.15 1.63
CA ASP A 6 3.59 -11.86 0.50
C ASP A 6 3.90 -13.36 0.51
N PHE A 7 4.88 -13.81 1.32
CA PHE A 7 5.14 -15.23 1.52
C PHE A 7 3.94 -15.91 2.21
N ALA A 8 3.74 -17.20 1.94
CA ALA A 8 2.65 -17.96 2.52
C ALA A 8 2.94 -19.47 2.55
N GLY A 9 2.35 -20.15 3.54
CA GLY A 9 2.36 -21.61 3.62
C GLY A 9 3.76 -22.19 3.78
N TYR A 10 4.19 -23.00 2.81
CA TYR A 10 5.51 -23.66 2.82
C TYR A 10 6.68 -22.67 2.89
N ASP A 11 6.51 -21.45 2.39
CA ASP A 11 7.56 -20.44 2.43
C ASP A 11 7.97 -20.14 3.88
N TYR A 12 7.04 -20.21 4.83
CA TYR A 12 7.34 -19.91 6.24
C TYR A 12 8.31 -20.93 6.83
N ASP A 13 8.08 -22.23 6.58
CA ASP A 13 8.94 -23.30 7.05
C ASP A 13 10.31 -23.24 6.35
N LEU A 14 10.33 -22.94 5.05
CA LEU A 14 11.58 -22.74 4.31
C LEU A 14 12.39 -21.57 4.87
N LEU A 15 11.75 -20.42 5.10
CA LEU A 15 12.42 -19.25 5.66
C LEU A 15 12.92 -19.53 7.08
N LEU A 16 12.16 -20.25 7.91
CA LEU A 16 12.60 -20.67 9.24
C LEU A 16 13.84 -21.55 9.19
N ALA A 17 13.87 -22.53 8.28
CA ALA A 17 15.02 -23.41 8.10
C ALA A 17 16.26 -22.64 7.59
N LEU A 18 16.07 -21.69 6.66
CA LEU A 18 17.14 -20.82 6.16
C LEU A 18 17.69 -19.93 7.27
N MET A 19 16.84 -19.32 8.09
CA MET A 19 17.27 -18.50 9.23
C MET A 19 18.08 -19.28 10.25
N GLY A 20 17.79 -20.57 10.46
CA GLY A 20 18.60 -21.46 11.31
C GLY A 20 19.97 -21.82 10.73
N SER A 21 20.17 -21.65 9.42
CA SER A 21 21.38 -22.05 8.70
C SER A 21 22.27 -20.87 8.30
N CYS A 22 21.69 -19.68 8.17
CA CYS A 22 22.40 -18.46 7.78
C CYS A 22 22.94 -17.72 9.00
N LYS A 23 24.20 -17.25 8.93
CA LYS A 23 24.80 -16.45 10.00
C LYS A 23 24.08 -15.11 10.22
N ASN A 24 23.68 -14.45 9.14
CA ASN A 24 22.96 -13.17 9.15
C ASN A 24 21.87 -13.21 8.07
N MET A 25 20.61 -13.14 8.48
CA MET A 25 19.47 -13.04 7.57
C MET A 25 18.48 -12.02 8.11
N THR A 26 18.03 -11.12 7.25
CA THR A 26 16.99 -10.14 7.56
C THR A 26 15.84 -10.31 6.58
N ILE A 27 14.64 -10.39 7.12
CA ILE A 27 13.38 -10.42 6.35
C ILE A 27 12.70 -9.09 6.63
N VAL A 28 12.44 -8.33 5.58
CA VAL A 28 11.75 -7.05 5.68
C VAL A 28 10.43 -7.13 4.91
N GLY A 29 9.44 -6.36 5.36
CA GLY A 29 8.15 -6.25 4.70
C GLY A 29 7.17 -5.44 5.52
N ASP A 30 5.99 -5.20 4.96
CA ASP A 30 4.95 -4.38 5.56
C ASP A 30 3.61 -5.13 5.57
N PRO A 31 3.07 -5.51 6.73
CA PRO A 31 1.79 -6.22 6.81
C PRO A 31 0.61 -5.42 6.22
N ARG A 32 0.75 -4.10 6.04
CA ARG A 32 -0.26 -3.24 5.38
C ARG A 32 -0.32 -3.46 3.87
N GLN A 33 0.74 -4.01 3.27
CA GLN A 33 0.94 -4.14 1.82
C GLN A 33 0.81 -5.59 1.33
N GLN A 34 0.09 -6.45 2.05
CA GLN A 34 -0.17 -7.83 1.61
C GLN A 34 -1.23 -7.84 0.49
N THR A 35 -0.78 -7.61 -0.75
CA THR A 35 -1.63 -7.60 -1.95
C THR A 35 -1.53 -8.90 -2.75
N TYR A 36 -0.51 -9.72 -2.46
CA TYR A 36 -0.24 -10.99 -3.11
C TYR A 36 -0.01 -12.07 -2.03
N ARG A 37 -0.20 -13.33 -2.43
CA ARG A 37 0.24 -14.50 -1.67
C ARG A 37 0.88 -15.46 -2.65
N THR A 38 2.09 -15.93 -2.34
CA THR A 38 2.80 -16.94 -3.12
C THR A 38 2.03 -18.27 -3.21
N ASN A 39 1.22 -18.59 -2.19
CA ASN A 39 0.43 -19.80 -2.13
C ASN A 39 -0.90 -19.59 -1.35
N ASN A 40 -1.92 -20.37 -1.73
CA ASN A 40 -3.23 -20.43 -1.07
C ASN A 40 -3.52 -21.79 -0.39
N GLY A 41 -2.50 -22.62 -0.22
CA GLY A 41 -2.60 -23.91 0.47
C GLY A 41 -2.97 -23.78 1.95
N GLN A 42 -3.36 -24.91 2.56
CA GLN A 42 -3.81 -24.96 3.96
C GLN A 42 -2.67 -24.94 4.99
N ILE A 43 -1.45 -25.26 4.58
CA ILE A 43 -0.31 -25.26 5.50
C ILE A 43 -0.05 -23.86 5.99
N ASN A 44 0.16 -23.72 7.31
CA ASN A 44 0.35 -22.45 7.99
C ASN A 44 -0.73 -21.38 7.67
N SER A 45 -1.91 -21.78 7.21
CA SER A 45 -2.98 -20.85 6.80
C SER A 45 -3.62 -20.10 7.96
N GLY A 46 -3.37 -20.55 9.20
CA GLY A 46 -3.82 -19.88 10.43
C GLY A 46 -3.06 -18.59 10.74
N TYR A 47 -1.90 -18.37 10.12
CA TYR A 47 -1.09 -17.16 10.28
C TYR A 47 -1.44 -16.14 9.20
N SER A 48 -1.66 -14.89 9.61
CA SER A 48 -1.99 -13.78 8.72
C SER A 48 -0.82 -13.37 7.81
N ASN A 49 0.41 -13.43 8.33
CA ASN A 49 1.64 -13.10 7.60
C ASN A 49 2.85 -13.81 8.25
N VAL A 50 4.00 -13.70 7.60
CA VAL A 50 5.25 -14.33 8.06
C VAL A 50 5.73 -13.80 9.42
N PHE A 51 5.43 -12.53 9.76
CA PHE A 51 5.85 -11.93 11.02
C PHE A 51 5.12 -12.57 12.20
N GLU A 52 3.81 -12.79 12.07
CA GLU A 52 3.03 -13.52 13.08
C GLU A 52 3.51 -14.97 13.25
N PHE A 53 3.87 -15.63 12.14
CA PHE A 53 4.44 -16.97 12.20
C PHE A 53 5.75 -16.98 12.99
N PHE A 54 6.68 -16.06 12.70
CA PHE A 54 7.95 -16.00 13.41
C PHE A 54 7.80 -15.61 14.88
N ASP A 55 6.87 -14.71 15.21
CA ASP A 55 6.58 -14.30 16.58
C ASP A 55 6.17 -15.51 17.45
N GLN A 56 5.36 -16.41 16.89
CA GLN A 56 4.83 -17.56 17.60
C GLN A 56 5.72 -18.82 17.52
N ARG A 57 6.56 -18.94 16.49
CA ARG A 57 7.27 -20.19 16.15
C ARG A 57 8.79 -20.10 16.25
N SER A 58 9.33 -18.93 16.57
CA SER A 58 10.78 -18.73 16.67
C SER A 58 11.14 -17.82 17.83
N SER A 59 12.42 -17.78 18.19
CA SER A 59 12.98 -16.81 19.13
C SER A 59 13.62 -15.62 18.41
N PHE A 60 13.34 -15.42 17.13
CA PHE A 60 13.93 -14.32 16.36
C PHE A 60 13.29 -13.00 16.77
N PRO A 61 14.09 -11.94 17.01
CA PRO A 61 13.55 -10.65 17.38
C PRO A 61 12.78 -10.04 16.19
N ILE A 62 11.57 -9.57 16.46
CA ILE A 62 10.78 -8.79 15.49
C ILE A 62 10.97 -7.31 15.80
N ASP A 63 11.51 -6.59 14.83
CA ASP A 63 11.63 -5.13 14.90
C ASP A 63 10.46 -4.47 14.18
N THR A 64 9.66 -3.72 14.94
CA THR A 64 8.51 -2.97 14.43
C THR A 64 8.78 -1.46 14.37
N THR A 65 10.00 -1.02 14.67
CA THR A 65 10.33 0.39 14.97
C THR A 65 11.29 1.04 13.97
N SER A 66 12.30 0.32 13.46
CA SER A 66 13.40 0.94 12.69
C SER A 66 12.98 1.56 11.35
N LEU A 67 11.91 1.06 10.72
CA LEU A 67 11.42 1.53 9.40
C LEU A 67 10.06 2.21 9.50
N SER A 68 9.87 3.03 10.55
CA SER A 68 8.63 3.76 10.81
C SER A 68 8.55 5.13 10.12
N VAL A 69 9.59 5.53 9.37
CA VAL A 69 9.70 6.85 8.74
C VAL A 69 9.64 6.73 7.20
N SER A 70 8.71 7.46 6.57
CA SER A 70 8.55 7.53 5.12
C SER A 70 9.14 8.82 4.57
N TYR A 71 10.12 8.67 3.68
CA TYR A 71 10.73 9.76 2.90
C TYR A 71 10.03 9.98 1.56
N ARG A 72 9.02 9.14 1.24
CA ARG A 72 8.41 9.08 -0.10
C ARG A 72 7.20 9.98 -0.23
N CYS A 73 6.37 10.06 0.80
CA CYS A 73 5.03 10.63 0.75
C CYS A 73 4.91 11.75 1.78
N SER A 74 4.11 12.78 1.47
CA SER A 74 3.78 13.85 2.40
C SER A 74 3.06 13.35 3.66
N ASN A 75 3.06 14.18 4.70
CA ASN A 75 2.35 13.90 5.95
C ASN A 75 0.84 13.77 5.75
N ASP A 76 0.23 14.51 4.82
CA ASP A 76 -1.20 14.36 4.51
C ASP A 76 -1.52 12.97 3.95
N ILE A 77 -0.68 12.48 3.04
CA ILE A 77 -0.81 11.14 2.44
C ILE A 77 -0.56 10.05 3.48
N ILE A 78 0.49 10.17 4.29
CA ILE A 78 0.81 9.19 5.34
C ILE A 78 -0.26 9.19 6.43
N SER A 79 -0.74 10.36 6.84
CA SER A 79 -1.83 10.50 7.81
C SER A 79 -3.12 9.86 7.30
N LEU A 80 -3.42 9.98 6.01
CA LEU A 80 -4.53 9.27 5.39
C LEU A 80 -4.31 7.77 5.36
N ALA A 81 -3.13 7.31 4.94
CA ALA A 81 -2.79 5.90 4.82
C ALA A 81 -2.86 5.17 6.18
N ASN A 82 -2.37 5.80 7.25
CA ASN A 82 -2.44 5.27 8.61
C ASN A 82 -3.88 5.00 9.08
N LYS A 83 -4.87 5.77 8.61
CA LYS A 83 -6.29 5.55 8.97
C LYS A 83 -6.85 4.23 8.46
N LEU A 84 -6.21 3.57 7.48
CA LEU A 84 -6.63 2.25 7.02
C LEU A 84 -6.28 1.14 8.03
N PHE A 85 -5.26 1.35 8.86
CA PHE A 85 -4.75 0.35 9.79
C PHE A 85 -4.50 0.98 11.18
N PRO A 86 -5.58 1.39 11.89
CA PRO A 86 -5.46 2.06 13.18
C PRO A 86 -4.80 1.22 14.27
N GLU A 87 -4.88 -0.11 14.15
CA GLU A 87 -4.32 -1.07 15.11
C GLU A 87 -2.80 -1.31 14.93
N LEU A 88 -2.22 -0.86 13.80
CA LEU A 88 -0.79 -1.04 13.53
C LEU A 88 -0.01 0.21 13.93
N PRO A 89 1.30 0.08 14.25
CA PRO A 89 2.15 1.23 14.53
C PRO A 89 2.05 2.28 13.43
N LYS A 90 2.08 3.57 13.78
CA LYS A 90 1.96 4.62 12.76
C LYS A 90 3.28 4.76 11.99
N VAL A 91 3.16 4.99 10.68
CA VAL A 91 4.26 5.51 9.87
C VAL A 91 4.25 7.04 9.97
N VAL A 92 5.42 7.66 10.02
CA VAL A 92 5.57 9.13 10.08
C VAL A 92 6.24 9.60 8.81
N ALA A 93 5.75 10.69 8.22
CA ALA A 93 6.42 11.33 7.08
C ALA A 93 7.67 12.10 7.56
N THR A 94 8.67 12.27 6.70
CA THR A 94 9.80 13.13 7.04
C THR A 94 9.46 14.60 6.87
N LYS A 95 10.17 15.47 7.59
CA LYS A 95 9.99 16.92 7.44
C LYS A 95 10.29 17.37 6.02
N GLU A 96 11.32 16.80 5.40
CA GLU A 96 11.72 17.10 4.03
C GLU A 96 10.64 16.71 3.02
N SER A 97 9.80 15.71 3.32
CA SER A 97 8.68 15.32 2.46
C SER A 97 7.47 16.27 2.56
N ASP A 98 7.38 17.07 3.62
CA ASP A 98 6.36 18.11 3.82
C ASP A 98 6.73 19.45 3.18
N ASP A 99 8.03 19.72 3.02
CA ASP A 99 8.55 20.96 2.44
C ASP A 99 8.55 20.96 0.90
N ILE A 100 8.20 19.84 0.25
CA ILE A 100 8.10 19.73 -1.21
C ILE A 100 6.77 20.32 -1.69
N SER A 101 6.80 21.16 -2.73
CA SER A 101 5.58 21.65 -3.39
C SER A 101 4.76 20.49 -3.98
N GLY A 102 3.66 20.12 -3.33
CA GLY A 102 2.80 18.99 -3.74
C GLY A 102 2.35 18.18 -2.54
N GLY A 103 1.90 16.94 -2.77
CA GLY A 103 1.52 16.03 -1.69
C GLY A 103 0.13 16.25 -1.12
N GLN A 104 -0.73 16.99 -1.84
CA GLN A 104 -2.11 17.26 -1.40
C GLN A 104 -3.00 16.05 -1.66
N VAL A 105 -3.99 15.85 -0.78
CA VAL A 105 -5.06 14.88 -1.00
C VAL A 105 -6.29 15.59 -1.58
N LEU A 106 -6.56 15.35 -2.86
CA LEU A 106 -7.63 15.98 -3.63
C LEU A 106 -8.75 15.01 -3.96
N LYS A 107 -9.96 15.54 -4.11
CA LYS A 107 -11.15 14.82 -4.57
C LYS A 107 -11.68 15.50 -5.81
N VAL A 108 -11.71 14.79 -6.93
CA VAL A 108 -12.14 15.31 -8.23
C VAL A 108 -13.28 14.46 -8.74
N LYS A 109 -14.31 15.09 -9.29
CA LYS A 109 -15.40 14.34 -9.92
C LYS A 109 -14.87 13.62 -11.15
N ARG A 110 -15.27 12.38 -11.34
CA ARG A 110 -14.82 11.59 -12.49
C ARG A 110 -15.16 12.26 -13.84
N SER A 111 -16.29 12.96 -13.94
CA SER A 111 -16.69 13.73 -15.13
C SER A 111 -15.78 14.92 -15.44
N ASP A 112 -15.13 15.46 -14.40
CA ASP A 112 -14.38 16.72 -14.49
C ASP A 112 -12.87 16.44 -14.60
N PHE A 113 -12.47 15.16 -14.60
CA PHE A 113 -11.07 14.74 -14.51
C PHE A 113 -10.21 15.24 -15.67
N GLU A 114 -10.68 15.11 -16.91
CA GLU A 114 -9.90 15.54 -18.08
C GLU A 114 -9.69 17.06 -18.07
N THR A 115 -10.74 17.83 -17.84
CA THR A 115 -10.67 19.30 -17.69
C THR A 115 -9.75 19.69 -16.53
N TRP A 116 -9.83 18.98 -15.40
CA TRP A 116 -8.96 19.21 -14.25
C TRP A 116 -7.48 18.96 -14.60
N VAL A 117 -7.17 17.86 -15.28
CA VAL A 117 -5.78 17.57 -15.72
C VAL A 117 -5.28 18.62 -16.72
N GLN A 118 -6.11 19.06 -17.68
CA GLN A 118 -5.72 20.07 -18.67
C GLN A 118 -5.33 21.43 -18.05
N SER A 119 -5.86 21.74 -16.87
CA SER A 119 -5.51 22.96 -16.13
C SER A 119 -4.17 22.86 -15.37
N ARG A 120 -3.49 21.71 -15.42
CA ARG A 120 -2.25 21.44 -14.69
C ARG A 120 -1.08 21.18 -15.64
N ASN A 121 0.13 21.38 -15.12
CA ASN A 121 1.38 21.09 -15.81
C ASN A 121 1.84 19.62 -15.64
N SER A 122 1.11 18.81 -14.87
CA SER A 122 1.44 17.42 -14.56
C SER A 122 0.30 16.47 -14.91
N THR A 123 0.64 15.32 -15.49
CA THR A 123 -0.32 14.23 -15.78
C THR A 123 -0.16 13.12 -14.74
N PRO A 124 -1.20 12.77 -13.98
CA PRO A 124 -1.10 11.75 -12.94
C PRO A 124 -1.06 10.33 -13.53
N THR A 125 -0.46 9.40 -12.80
CA THR A 125 -0.61 7.96 -13.06
C THR A 125 -1.92 7.47 -12.46
N ILE A 126 -2.76 6.80 -13.25
CA ILE A 126 -4.04 6.27 -12.79
C ILE A 126 -3.86 4.87 -12.19
N LEU A 127 -4.29 4.70 -10.95
CA LEU A 127 -4.35 3.41 -10.26
C LEU A 127 -5.79 2.93 -10.19
N ARG A 128 -6.04 1.73 -10.74
CA ARG A 128 -7.35 1.06 -10.72
C ARG A 128 -7.30 -0.25 -9.96
N TYR A 129 -8.44 -0.68 -9.44
CA TYR A 129 -8.50 -1.92 -8.64
C TYR A 129 -8.21 -3.17 -9.47
N ASP A 130 -8.81 -3.23 -10.66
CA ASP A 130 -8.61 -4.29 -11.66
C ASP A 130 -8.93 -3.78 -13.07
N LYS A 131 -8.61 -4.59 -14.09
CA LYS A 131 -8.76 -4.27 -15.52
C LYS A 131 -10.18 -3.95 -15.99
N ARG A 132 -11.21 -4.35 -15.24
CA ARG A 132 -12.63 -4.09 -15.59
C ARG A 132 -13.03 -2.65 -15.29
N THR A 133 -12.24 -1.94 -14.49
CA THR A 133 -12.45 -0.52 -14.24
C THR A 133 -12.10 0.26 -15.49
N ASN A 134 -13.12 0.89 -16.10
CA ASN A 134 -12.93 1.79 -17.22
C ASN A 134 -11.99 2.94 -16.81
N VAL A 135 -11.18 3.44 -17.74
CA VAL A 135 -10.20 4.50 -17.53
C VAL A 135 -10.19 5.40 -18.77
N PRO A 136 -10.00 6.72 -18.62
CA PRO A 136 -9.80 7.60 -19.77
C PRO A 136 -8.56 7.19 -20.57
N ASP A 137 -8.61 7.39 -21.89
CA ASP A 137 -7.49 7.10 -22.79
C ASP A 137 -6.36 8.12 -22.66
N GLY A 138 -5.15 7.76 -23.08
CA GLY A 138 -3.99 8.67 -23.07
C GLY A 138 -3.27 8.83 -21.72
N TYR A 139 -3.72 8.11 -20.69
CA TYR A 139 -3.07 8.11 -19.37
C TYR A 139 -2.23 6.87 -19.13
N ARG A 140 -1.18 7.00 -18.30
CA ARG A 140 -0.49 5.84 -17.72
C ARG A 140 -1.41 5.18 -16.70
N VAL A 141 -1.74 3.91 -16.90
CA VAL A 141 -2.66 3.15 -16.03
C VAL A 141 -1.99 1.88 -15.52
N MET A 142 -2.20 1.54 -14.25
CA MET A 142 -1.77 0.26 -13.68
C MET A 142 -2.74 -0.22 -12.59
N ASN A 143 -2.67 -1.52 -12.25
CA ASN A 143 -3.43 -2.03 -11.13
C ASN A 143 -2.81 -1.61 -9.80
N MET A 144 -3.64 -1.34 -8.79
CA MET A 144 -3.18 -0.95 -7.45
C MET A 144 -2.22 -1.95 -6.81
N GLY A 145 -2.38 -3.25 -7.08
CA GLY A 145 -1.46 -4.27 -6.56
C GLY A 145 -0.12 -4.29 -7.31
N GLU A 146 -0.15 -4.06 -8.62
CA GLU A 146 1.04 -4.06 -9.49
C GLU A 146 1.91 -2.80 -9.30
N SER A 147 1.34 -1.73 -8.73
CA SER A 147 2.11 -0.51 -8.43
C SER A 147 2.98 -0.64 -7.18
N LYS A 148 2.85 -1.74 -6.42
CA LYS A 148 3.67 -2.05 -5.25
C LYS A 148 5.16 -2.01 -5.61
N GLY A 149 5.98 -1.48 -4.70
CA GLY A 149 7.42 -1.24 -4.93
C GLY A 149 7.75 0.00 -5.78
N LEU A 150 6.78 0.60 -6.49
CA LEU A 150 7.02 1.81 -7.27
C LEU A 150 6.88 3.09 -6.42
N THR A 151 7.55 4.15 -6.87
CA THR A 151 7.28 5.54 -6.48
C THR A 151 6.80 6.28 -7.74
N LEU A 152 5.66 6.96 -7.64
CA LEU A 152 5.02 7.70 -8.72
C LEU A 152 4.90 9.16 -8.31
N GLY A 153 4.88 10.09 -9.27
CA GLY A 153 4.62 11.52 -8.99
C GLY A 153 3.17 11.74 -8.53
N ASP A 154 2.39 12.48 -9.31
CA ASP A 154 0.95 12.61 -9.04
C ASP A 154 0.24 11.27 -9.34
N VAL A 155 -0.70 10.88 -8.47
CA VAL A 155 -1.44 9.63 -8.56
C VAL A 155 -2.94 9.88 -8.51
N ALA A 156 -3.67 9.39 -9.50
CA ALA A 156 -5.12 9.40 -9.52
C ALA A 156 -5.68 7.99 -9.23
N ILE A 157 -6.38 7.83 -8.12
CA ILE A 157 -7.02 6.58 -7.71
C ILE A 157 -8.46 6.57 -8.21
N ILE A 158 -8.83 5.52 -8.93
CA ILE A 158 -10.24 5.18 -9.19
C ILE A 158 -10.68 4.14 -8.15
N PRO A 159 -11.43 4.56 -7.11
CA PRO A 159 -11.81 3.67 -6.03
C PRO A 159 -12.95 2.74 -6.44
N THR A 160 -13.01 1.57 -5.79
CA THR A 160 -14.22 0.74 -5.79
C THR A 160 -15.36 1.42 -5.00
N SER A 161 -16.57 0.87 -5.07
CA SER A 161 -17.71 1.38 -4.29
C SER A 161 -17.41 1.46 -2.79
N ASP A 162 -16.78 0.44 -2.21
CA ASP A 162 -16.49 0.41 -0.78
C ASP A 162 -15.30 1.31 -0.41
N MET A 163 -14.27 1.41 -1.26
CA MET A 163 -13.20 2.39 -1.09
C MET A 163 -13.75 3.82 -1.10
N ARG A 164 -14.69 4.11 -2.02
CA ARG A 164 -15.37 5.41 -2.08
C ARG A 164 -16.14 5.71 -0.80
N LYS A 165 -16.89 4.75 -0.25
CA LYS A 165 -17.56 4.91 1.05
C LYS A 165 -16.55 5.29 2.12
N TRP A 166 -15.42 4.58 2.21
CA TRP A 166 -14.35 4.86 3.16
C TRP A 166 -13.75 6.26 2.97
N ILE A 167 -13.37 6.64 1.74
CA ILE A 167 -12.80 7.96 1.39
C ILE A 167 -13.75 9.12 1.73
N THR A 168 -15.06 8.87 1.66
CA THR A 168 -16.12 9.86 1.95
C THR A 168 -16.60 9.82 3.40
N GLY A 169 -15.97 9.01 4.26
CA GLY A 169 -16.31 8.91 5.69
C GLY A 169 -17.60 8.15 5.97
N LYS A 170 -18.13 7.41 4.99
CA LYS A 170 -19.29 6.53 5.20
C LYS A 170 -18.86 5.22 5.87
N PRO A 171 -19.65 4.66 6.80
CA PRO A 171 -19.35 3.38 7.42
C PRO A 171 -19.20 2.27 6.38
N VAL A 172 -18.05 1.58 6.41
CA VAL A 172 -17.77 0.43 5.55
C VAL A 172 -16.64 -0.38 6.16
N ASN A 173 -16.73 -1.71 6.05
CA ASN A 173 -15.63 -2.59 6.37
C ASN A 173 -14.95 -3.04 5.07
N LEU A 174 -13.77 -2.50 4.78
CA LEU A 174 -12.98 -2.96 3.63
C LEU A 174 -12.44 -4.36 3.92
N SER A 175 -12.59 -5.27 2.95
CA SER A 175 -11.89 -6.56 3.00
C SER A 175 -10.38 -6.35 3.06
N ASN A 176 -9.65 -7.30 3.66
CA ASN A 176 -8.19 -7.18 3.84
C ASN A 176 -7.47 -6.87 2.52
N GLY A 177 -7.82 -7.58 1.44
CA GLY A 177 -7.23 -7.34 0.13
C GLY A 177 -7.60 -5.98 -0.48
N ALA A 178 -8.83 -5.48 -0.27
CA ALA A 178 -9.21 -4.15 -0.73
C ALA A 178 -8.49 -3.06 0.07
N ARG A 179 -8.39 -3.23 1.39
CA ARG A 179 -7.69 -2.33 2.30
C ARG A 179 -6.19 -2.24 1.97
N ALA A 180 -5.53 -3.38 1.77
CA ALA A 180 -4.12 -3.44 1.39
C ALA A 180 -3.87 -2.80 0.02
N LYS A 181 -4.71 -3.09 -0.99
CA LYS A 181 -4.60 -2.44 -2.31
C LYS A 181 -4.80 -0.93 -2.24
N LEU A 182 -5.76 -0.45 -1.43
CA LEU A 182 -5.96 0.98 -1.24
C LEU A 182 -4.75 1.63 -0.55
N TYR A 183 -4.19 0.99 0.48
CA TYR A 183 -2.99 1.46 1.16
C TYR A 183 -1.78 1.53 0.23
N VAL A 184 -1.55 0.48 -0.56
CA VAL A 184 -0.50 0.49 -1.59
C VAL A 184 -0.71 1.66 -2.54
N ALA A 185 -1.92 1.82 -3.09
CA ALA A 185 -2.24 2.88 -4.04
C ALA A 185 -2.00 4.30 -3.49
N ILE A 186 -2.45 4.55 -2.25
CA ILE A 186 -2.25 5.84 -1.55
C ILE A 186 -0.75 6.12 -1.37
N THR A 187 0.01 5.12 -0.93
CA THR A 187 1.44 5.28 -0.60
C THR A 187 2.38 5.22 -1.81
N ARG A 188 1.84 5.20 -3.05
CA ARG A 188 2.67 5.33 -4.27
C ARG A 188 2.90 6.79 -4.67
N ALA A 189 2.07 7.71 -4.16
CA ALA A 189 2.13 9.12 -4.52
C ALA A 189 3.26 9.84 -3.77
N SER A 190 4.29 10.27 -4.50
CA SER A 190 5.26 11.25 -4.02
C SER A 190 4.88 12.68 -4.38
N GLY A 191 3.91 12.86 -5.29
CA GLY A 191 3.25 14.13 -5.60
C GLY A 191 1.84 14.18 -5.02
N ASP A 192 0.92 14.86 -5.71
CA ASP A 192 -0.49 14.94 -5.29
C ASP A 192 -1.20 13.58 -5.41
N LEU A 193 -2.09 13.31 -4.46
CA LEU A 193 -2.98 12.16 -4.45
C LEU A 193 -4.40 12.60 -4.78
N ILE A 194 -4.97 12.06 -5.86
CA ILE A 194 -6.29 12.44 -6.35
C ILE A 194 -7.24 11.25 -6.28
N PHE A 195 -8.39 11.41 -5.62
CA PHE A 195 -9.48 10.44 -5.68
C PHE A 195 -10.51 10.86 -6.73
N LEU A 196 -10.73 9.99 -7.72
CA LEU A 196 -11.75 10.18 -8.74
C LEU A 196 -13.10 9.65 -8.25
N LEU A 197 -13.92 10.54 -7.70
CA LEU A 197 -15.22 10.24 -7.13
C LEU A 197 -16.32 10.47 -8.19
#